data_AF-A0A920FHN3-F1
#
_entry.id   AF-A0A920FHN3-F1
#
_cell.length_a   1.000
_cell.length_b   1.000
_cell.length_c   1.000
_cell.angle_alpha   90.00
_cell.angle_beta   90.00
_cell.angle_gamma   90.00
#
_symmetry.space_group_name_H-M   'P 1'
#
loop_
_entity.id
_entity.type
_entity.pdbx_description
1 polymer ?
#
loop_
_entity_poly.entity_id
_entity_poly.type
_entity_poly.pdbx_seq_one_letter_code
_entity_poly.pdbx_strand_id
1 'polypeptide(L)' 'MAFELPQLDYNHDALEPHIDARTMEIHHGNTMLDIQQN' A
#
# COMPACT_ATOMS: atom_id res chain seq x y z
N MET A 1 16.51 5.14 13.93
CA MET A 1 16.26 5.73 12.60
C MET A 1 14.92 5.16 12.15
N ALA A 2 13.96 6.01 11.83
CA ALA A 2 12.64 5.54 11.39
C ALA A 2 12.76 4.97 9.97
N PHE A 3 12.15 3.82 9.72
CA PHE A 3 12.02 3.28 8.37
C PHE A 3 10.80 3.94 7.73
N GLU A 4 11.00 4.62 6.61
CA GLU A 4 9.93 5.21 5.81
C GLU A 4 9.64 4.30 4.62
N LEU A 5 8.37 4.08 4.33
CA LEU A 5 7.96 3.30 3.16
C LEU A 5 8.19 4.15 1.90
N PRO A 6 8.92 3.63 0.89
CA PRO A 6 9.09 4.35 -0.36
C PRO A 6 7.74 4.58 -1.02
N GLN A 7 7.56 5.77 -1.58
CA GLN A 7 6.40 6.08 -2.41
C GLN A 7 6.45 5.26 -3.69
N LEU A 8 5.28 4.89 -4.22
CA LEU A 8 5.21 4.27 -5.53
C LEU A 8 5.45 5.33 -6.60
N ASP A 9 6.33 5.02 -7.56
CA ASP A 9 6.57 5.84 -8.76
C ASP A 9 5.47 5.66 -9.83
N TYR A 10 4.40 4.96 -9.49
CA TYR A 10 3.29 4.64 -10.38
C TYR A 10 1.96 4.61 -9.63
N ASN A 11 0.89 4.84 -10.38
CA ASN A 11 -0.47 4.82 -9.84
C ASN A 11 -0.88 3.41 -9.39
N HIS A 12 -1.79 3.33 -8.42
CA HIS A 12 -2.28 2.05 -7.88
C HIS A 12 -2.99 1.16 -8.93
N ASP A 13 -3.52 1.76 -10.00
CA ASP A 13 -4.18 1.05 -11.13
C ASP A 13 -3.19 0.55 -12.20
N ALA A 14 -1.90 0.91 -12.11
CA ALA A 14 -0.91 0.56 -13.14
C ALA A 14 -0.68 -0.96 -13.28
N LEU A 15 -1.15 -1.76 -12.32
CA LEU A 15 -1.03 -3.21 -12.32
C LEU A 15 -2.32 -3.93 -12.73
N GLU A 16 -3.36 -3.19 -13.15
CA GLU A 16 -4.58 -3.80 -13.69
C GLU A 16 -4.31 -4.47 -15.06
N PRO A 17 -5.03 -5.57 -15.37
CA PRO A 17 -6.06 -6.25 -14.58
C PRO A 17 -5.50 -7.30 -13.61
N HIS A 18 -4.18 -7.37 -13.43
CA HIS A 18 -3.53 -8.41 -12.64
C HIS A 18 -3.68 -8.16 -11.13
N ILE A 19 -3.62 -6.89 -10.71
CA ILE A 19 -3.84 -6.45 -9.34
C ILE A 19 -4.73 -5.22 -9.43
N ASP A 20 -5.87 -5.23 -8.75
CA ASP A 20 -6.78 -4.10 -8.73
C ASP A 20 -6.25 -2.95 -7.84
N ALA A 21 -6.64 -1.72 -8.18
CA ALA A 21 -6.16 -0.53 -7.48
C ALA A 21 -6.47 -0.52 -5.98
N ARG A 22 -7.59 -1.13 -5.54
CA ARG A 22 -7.96 -1.22 -4.13
C ARG A 22 -7.04 -2.19 -3.38
N THR A 23 -6.65 -3.29 -4.01
CA THR A 23 -5.62 -4.18 -3.46
C THR A 23 -4.29 -3.43 -3.31
N MET A 24 -3.88 -2.60 -4.28
CA MET A 24 -2.67 -1.77 -4.16
C MET A 24 -2.79 -0.69 -3.09
N GLU A 25 -3.94 -0.06 -2.94
CA GLU A 25 -4.21 0.93 -1.87
C GLU A 25 -4.14 0.30 -0.49
N ILE A 26 -4.73 -0.88 -0.30
CA ILE A 26 -4.61 -1.62 0.95
C ILE A 26 -3.15 -2.08 1.10
N HIS A 27 -2.52 -2.65 0.08
CA HIS A 27 -1.13 -3.16 0.13
C HIS A 27 -0.06 -2.09 0.44
N HIS A 28 -0.15 -0.91 -0.18
CA HIS A 28 0.84 0.16 -0.07
C HIS A 28 0.41 1.27 0.89
N GLY A 29 -0.89 1.55 0.99
CA GLY A 29 -1.44 2.64 1.79
C GLY A 29 -1.92 2.23 3.18
N ASN A 30 -2.40 0.99 3.39
CA ASN A 30 -3.03 0.60 4.67
C ASN A 30 -3.24 -0.91 4.87
N THR A 31 -2.20 -1.74 4.79
CA THR A 31 -2.34 -3.17 5.14
C THR A 31 -1.70 -3.41 6.50
N MET A 32 -2.61 -3.54 7.47
CA MET A 32 -2.47 -4.56 8.51
C MET A 32 -1.29 -4.39 9.48
N LEU A 33 -0.99 -3.14 9.88
CA LEU A 33 -0.32 -2.87 11.15
C LEU A 33 -1.05 -1.81 12.00
N ASP A 34 -2.38 -1.70 11.88
CA ASP A 34 -3.19 -1.20 13.00
C ASP A 34 -3.42 -2.31 14.05
N ILE A 35 -2.32 -2.98 14.44
CA ILE A 35 -2.21 -3.70 15.72
C ILE A 35 -1.49 -2.83 16.76
N GLN A 36 -1.52 -1.51 16.58
CA GLN A 36 -1.00 -0.53 17.54
C GLN A 36 -2.11 0.39 18.04
N GLN A 37 -3.29 -0.16 18.34
CA GLN A 37 -4.24 0.47 19.25
C GLN A 37 -4.72 -0.51 20.33
N ASN A 38 -3.80 -0.84 21.25
CA ASN A 38 -3.96 -0.78 22.72
C ASN A 38 -2.75 -1.47 23.38
#